data_AF-A0A8H9CGK3-F1
#
_entry.id   AF-A0A8H9CGK3-F1
#
_cell.length_a   1.000
_cell.length_b   1.000
_cell.length_c   1.000
_cell.angle_alpha   90.00
_cell.angle_beta   90.00
_cell.angle_gamma   90.00
#
_symmetry.space_group_name_H-M   'P 1'
#
loop_
_entity.id
_entity.type
_entity.pdbx_description
1 polymer ?
#
loop_
_entity_poly.entity_id
_entity_poly.type
_entity_poly.pdbx_seq_one_letter_code
_entity_poly.pdbx_strand_id
1 'polypeptide(L)'
;MNNQESKNKWNRKIQVQTNAILFNKGNPMIKNKHKNYEILNLIGYGISKFNDDFIKQFKLTTKNSFYQFCVDNGVAETISTVKNRVDLFDPFFPNNGRKGWWQKGDAYIHRKELIDHLFGNENVEGYANIVKIHLKDNFNMKNIAHQEKPIIISRFKKLQETGLEAELFFMNNYNSINIFKGGSLEDARLYGDGYDFQISTNKHSYLAEVKGIRESKGKFRLTEKEYKKAQEYEEDYIMNIVTNLDQIPKICTIKNPIKNLSFNEKIAQSQSVKEYHLIDDIEC
;
A
#
# COMPACT_ATOMS: atom_id res chain seq x y z
N MET A 1 23.30 -27.23 55.37
CA MET A 1 23.69 -27.08 53.95
C MET A 1 22.46 -26.93 53.05
N ASN A 2 21.71 -25.82 53.16
CA ASN A 2 20.54 -25.59 52.27
C ASN A 2 20.18 -24.09 52.10
N ASN A 3 21.10 -23.17 52.42
CA ASN A 3 20.83 -21.72 52.37
C ASN A 3 21.82 -20.93 51.49
N GLN A 4 22.78 -21.62 50.87
CA GLN A 4 23.75 -21.05 49.92
C GLN A 4 23.34 -21.35 48.46
N GLU A 5 22.72 -22.50 48.20
CA GLU A 5 22.18 -22.84 46.87
C GLU A 5 20.93 -22.02 46.51
N SER A 6 20.09 -21.66 47.49
CA SER A 6 18.90 -20.82 47.29
C SER A 6 19.27 -19.38 46.92
N LYS A 7 20.30 -18.81 47.57
CA LYS A 7 20.85 -17.46 47.26
C LYS A 7 21.55 -17.44 45.89
N ASN A 8 22.26 -18.50 45.52
CA ASN A 8 22.88 -18.63 44.20
C ASN A 8 21.85 -18.78 43.06
N LYS A 9 20.69 -19.39 43.32
CA LYS A 9 19.59 -19.52 42.35
C LYS A 9 18.82 -18.21 42.18
N TRP A 10 18.67 -17.41 43.24
CA TRP A 10 18.10 -16.06 43.18
C TRP A 10 19.01 -15.06 42.47
N ASN A 11 20.32 -15.07 42.75
CA ASN A 11 21.28 -14.21 42.07
C ASN A 11 21.42 -14.53 40.57
N ARG A 12 21.32 -15.81 40.17
CA ARG A 12 21.25 -16.17 38.74
C ARG A 12 19.95 -15.72 38.06
N LYS A 13 18.81 -15.71 38.76
CA LYS A 13 17.55 -15.17 38.20
C LYS A 13 17.59 -13.65 38.03
N ILE A 14 18.17 -12.93 38.99
CA ILE A 14 18.33 -11.46 38.89
C ILE A 14 19.33 -11.10 37.79
N GLN A 15 20.43 -11.85 37.63
CA GLN A 15 21.43 -11.59 36.58
C GLN A 15 20.94 -11.97 35.16
N VAL A 16 19.97 -12.89 35.04
CA VAL A 16 19.28 -13.18 33.77
C VAL A 16 18.19 -12.14 33.47
N GLN A 17 17.54 -11.56 34.49
CA GLN A 17 16.56 -10.47 34.31
C GLN A 17 17.21 -9.09 34.10
N THR A 18 18.37 -8.79 34.69
CA THR A 18 19.09 -7.52 34.44
C THR A 18 19.85 -7.53 33.11
N ASN A 19 20.30 -8.69 32.61
CA ASN A 19 20.83 -8.81 31.26
C ASN A 19 19.74 -8.80 30.17
N ALA A 20 18.47 -9.00 30.52
CA ALA A 20 17.34 -8.84 29.59
C ALA A 20 16.87 -7.38 29.45
N ILE A 21 17.35 -6.47 30.30
CA ILE A 21 16.93 -5.05 30.32
C ILE A 21 18.01 -4.11 29.75
N LEU A 22 19.21 -4.61 29.41
CA LEU A 22 20.29 -3.83 28.81
C LEU A 22 20.69 -4.23 27.37
N PHE A 23 19.86 -5.04 26.69
CA PHE A 23 19.89 -5.17 25.22
C PHE A 23 18.86 -4.25 24.56
N ASN A 24 18.96 -2.96 24.86
CA ASN A 24 18.46 -1.89 23.99
C ASN A 24 19.65 -1.21 23.29
N LYS A 25 20.58 -2.03 22.78
CA LYS A 25 21.63 -1.61 21.87
C LYS A 25 21.02 -1.57 20.47
N GLY A 26 20.64 -0.37 20.04
CA GLY A 26 20.44 -0.01 18.65
C GLY A 26 19.41 -0.84 17.91
N ASN A 27 18.21 -0.29 17.75
CA ASN A 27 17.25 -0.76 16.75
C ASN A 27 17.99 -1.06 15.43
N PRO A 28 18.14 -2.34 15.02
CA PRO A 28 18.95 -2.68 13.88
C PRO A 28 18.18 -2.32 12.63
N MET A 29 18.65 -1.25 11.98
CA MET A 29 18.23 -0.74 10.69
C MET A 29 16.74 -0.37 10.60
N ILE A 30 16.47 0.93 10.74
CA ILE A 30 15.65 1.59 9.72
C ILE A 30 16.38 1.32 8.40
N LYS A 31 16.07 0.21 7.72
CA LYS A 31 16.53 -0.01 6.35
C LYS A 31 15.96 1.16 5.59
N ASN A 32 16.80 2.13 5.25
CA ASN A 32 16.44 3.24 4.39
C ASN A 32 15.71 2.63 3.20
N LYS A 33 14.43 3.00 3.09
CA LYS A 33 13.53 2.55 2.04
C LYS A 33 14.21 2.90 0.71
N HIS A 34 14.28 1.92 -0.20
CA HIS A 34 14.75 2.23 -1.54
C HIS A 34 13.78 3.24 -2.17
N LYS A 35 14.29 4.38 -2.62
CA LYS A 35 13.50 5.49 -3.19
C LYS A 35 12.51 5.05 -4.28
N ASN A 36 12.86 3.99 -5.02
CA ASN A 36 12.12 3.47 -6.17
C ASN A 36 11.19 2.30 -5.81
N TYR A 37 10.57 2.35 -4.64
CA TYR A 37 9.89 1.19 -4.07
C TYR A 37 8.68 0.71 -4.91
N GLU A 38 7.91 1.61 -5.50
CA GLU A 38 6.73 1.26 -6.30
C GLU A 38 7.10 0.49 -7.58
N ILE A 39 8.05 1.01 -8.37
CA ILE A 39 8.54 0.30 -9.57
C ILE A 39 9.19 -1.03 -9.23
N LEU A 40 9.89 -1.11 -8.11
CA LEU A 40 10.47 -2.35 -7.63
C LEU A 40 9.40 -3.39 -7.27
N ASN A 41 8.24 -2.96 -6.75
CA ASN A 41 7.11 -3.86 -6.53
C ASN A 41 6.50 -4.33 -7.85
N LEU A 42 6.32 -3.43 -8.82
CA LEU A 42 5.82 -3.81 -10.15
C LEU A 42 6.74 -4.81 -10.84
N ILE A 43 8.05 -4.59 -10.79
CA ILE A 43 9.07 -5.50 -11.32
C ILE A 43 9.04 -6.84 -10.59
N GLY A 44 9.01 -6.82 -9.25
CA GLY A 44 8.95 -8.02 -8.42
C GLY A 44 7.73 -8.87 -8.76
N TYR A 45 6.54 -8.26 -8.82
CA TYR A 45 5.30 -8.92 -9.21
C TYR A 45 5.37 -9.45 -10.64
N GLY A 46 5.87 -8.66 -11.60
CA GLY A 46 5.94 -9.06 -13.01
C GLY A 46 6.80 -10.31 -13.23
N ILE A 47 7.98 -10.34 -12.63
CA ILE A 47 8.86 -11.52 -12.65
C ILE A 47 8.20 -12.68 -11.90
N SER A 48 7.56 -12.40 -10.76
CA SER A 48 6.95 -13.45 -9.94
C SER A 48 5.79 -14.14 -10.63
N LYS A 49 4.93 -13.39 -11.33
CA LYS A 49 3.73 -13.87 -12.03
C LYS A 49 4.03 -14.47 -13.41
N PHE A 50 4.80 -13.77 -14.23
CA PHE A 50 4.99 -14.11 -15.65
C PHE A 50 6.36 -14.72 -15.96
N ASN A 51 7.24 -14.83 -14.96
CA ASN A 51 8.54 -15.49 -15.08
C ASN A 51 9.37 -14.93 -16.26
N ASP A 52 9.90 -15.81 -17.11
CA ASP A 52 10.77 -15.42 -18.22
C ASP A 52 10.03 -14.68 -19.34
N ASP A 53 8.71 -14.84 -19.45
CA ASP A 53 7.93 -14.16 -20.49
C ASP A 53 7.90 -12.64 -20.25
N PHE A 54 7.91 -12.20 -19.00
CA PHE A 54 8.05 -10.78 -18.67
C PHE A 54 9.41 -10.23 -19.10
N ILE A 55 10.48 -11.02 -18.89
CA ILE A 55 11.85 -10.60 -19.22
C ILE A 55 12.03 -10.47 -20.73
N LYS A 56 11.44 -11.38 -21.51
CA LYS A 56 11.44 -11.30 -22.98
C LYS A 56 10.83 -10.01 -23.51
N GLN A 57 9.87 -9.40 -22.80
CA GLN A 57 9.28 -8.10 -23.19
C GLN A 57 10.30 -6.95 -23.18
N PHE A 58 11.44 -7.13 -22.51
CA PHE A 58 12.56 -6.18 -22.46
C PHE A 58 13.70 -6.55 -23.40
N LYS A 59 13.50 -7.54 -24.30
CA LYS A 59 14.53 -8.08 -25.21
C LYS A 59 15.73 -8.68 -24.48
N LEU A 60 15.51 -9.17 -23.26
CA LEU A 60 16.51 -9.85 -22.44
C LEU A 60 16.15 -11.33 -22.35
N THR A 61 17.16 -12.18 -22.12
CA THR A 61 17.00 -13.63 -22.15
C THR A 61 17.14 -14.29 -20.77
N THR A 62 17.75 -13.60 -19.80
CA THR A 62 18.01 -14.16 -18.47
C THR A 62 17.57 -13.23 -17.34
N LYS A 63 17.12 -13.81 -16.22
CA LYS A 63 16.83 -13.07 -14.98
C LYS A 63 18.01 -12.20 -14.52
N ASN A 64 19.22 -12.74 -14.58
CA ASN A 64 20.42 -12.00 -14.19
C ASN A 64 20.66 -10.79 -15.12
N SER A 65 20.46 -10.93 -16.43
CA SER A 65 20.56 -9.78 -17.35
C SER A 65 19.50 -8.71 -17.06
N PHE A 66 18.28 -9.11 -16.68
CA PHE A 66 17.23 -8.17 -16.27
C PHE A 66 17.56 -7.47 -14.95
N TYR A 67 18.08 -8.20 -13.95
CA TYR A 67 18.50 -7.60 -12.69
C TYR A 67 19.64 -6.60 -12.90
N GLN A 68 20.61 -6.93 -13.75
CA GLN A 68 21.70 -6.02 -14.09
C GLN A 68 21.16 -4.79 -14.83
N PHE A 69 20.23 -4.98 -15.77
CA PHE A 69 19.53 -3.87 -16.43
C PHE A 69 18.86 -2.91 -15.43
N CYS A 70 18.22 -3.40 -14.38
CA CYS A 70 17.65 -2.55 -13.34
C CYS A 70 18.73 -1.75 -12.56
N VAL A 71 19.90 -2.34 -12.33
CA VAL A 71 21.01 -1.68 -11.63
C VAL A 71 21.65 -0.61 -12.52
N ASP A 72 21.98 -0.96 -13.76
CA ASP A 72 22.66 -0.08 -14.72
C ASP A 72 21.85 1.18 -15.01
N ASN A 73 20.52 1.08 -14.96
CA ASN A 73 19.62 2.20 -15.18
C ASN A 73 19.14 2.88 -13.88
N GLY A 74 19.77 2.59 -12.73
CA GLY A 74 19.50 3.27 -11.46
C GLY A 74 18.16 2.96 -10.81
N VAL A 75 17.44 1.94 -11.29
CA VAL A 75 16.17 1.46 -10.70
C VAL A 75 16.41 0.81 -9.36
N ALA A 76 17.53 0.11 -9.21
CA ALA A 76 17.96 -0.56 -7.99
C ALA A 76 19.43 -0.28 -7.70
N GLU A 77 19.80 -0.15 -6.43
CA GLU A 77 21.21 -0.06 -6.02
C GLU A 77 21.99 -1.36 -6.27
N THR A 78 21.33 -2.51 -6.14
CA THR A 78 21.97 -3.83 -6.30
C THR A 78 21.01 -4.84 -6.93
N ILE A 79 21.58 -5.90 -7.54
CA ILE A 79 20.82 -7.07 -8.01
C ILE A 79 19.98 -7.66 -6.87
N SER A 80 20.55 -7.74 -5.67
CA SER A 80 19.88 -8.27 -4.48
C SER A 80 18.63 -7.48 -4.11
N THR A 81 18.61 -6.16 -4.34
CA THR A 81 17.42 -5.33 -4.12
C THR A 81 16.25 -5.77 -5.01
N VAL A 82 16.51 -6.11 -6.28
CA VAL A 82 15.48 -6.60 -7.20
C VAL A 82 15.06 -8.03 -6.81
N LYS A 83 16.01 -8.92 -6.52
CA LYS A 83 15.73 -10.30 -6.09
C LYS A 83 14.83 -10.36 -4.85
N ASN A 84 15.13 -9.55 -3.84
CA ASN A 84 14.32 -9.45 -2.61
C ASN A 84 12.87 -9.04 -2.89
N ARG A 85 12.61 -8.34 -3.99
CA ARG A 85 11.25 -7.96 -4.40
C ARG A 85 10.55 -9.10 -5.10
N VAL A 86 11.26 -9.89 -5.90
CA VAL A 86 10.73 -11.14 -6.47
C VAL A 86 10.38 -12.12 -5.36
N ASP A 87 11.29 -12.34 -4.40
CA ASP A 87 11.07 -13.23 -3.26
C ASP A 87 9.85 -12.85 -2.40
N LEU A 88 9.50 -11.55 -2.38
CA LEU A 88 8.33 -11.05 -1.68
C LEU A 88 7.01 -11.47 -2.35
N PHE A 89 6.99 -11.59 -3.67
CA PHE A 89 5.78 -11.93 -4.44
C PHE A 89 5.69 -13.41 -4.82
N ASP A 90 6.82 -14.11 -4.93
CA ASP A 90 6.88 -15.54 -5.30
C ASP A 90 5.92 -16.45 -4.51
N PRO A 91 5.72 -16.29 -3.17
CA PRO A 91 4.76 -17.12 -2.43
C PRO A 91 3.32 -17.06 -2.96
N PHE A 92 2.95 -15.96 -3.63
CA PHE A 92 1.61 -15.78 -4.19
C PHE A 92 1.45 -16.34 -5.61
N PHE A 93 2.52 -16.85 -6.22
CA PHE A 93 2.52 -17.44 -7.57
C PHE A 93 3.19 -18.83 -7.56
N PRO A 94 2.63 -19.82 -6.83
CA PRO A 94 3.28 -21.11 -6.58
C PRO A 94 3.53 -21.92 -7.86
N ASN A 95 2.72 -21.69 -8.90
CA ASN A 95 2.86 -22.35 -10.22
C ASN A 95 4.20 -22.07 -10.89
N ASN A 96 4.92 -21.03 -10.47
CA ASN A 96 6.23 -20.67 -11.01
C ASN A 96 7.41 -21.38 -10.33
N GLY A 97 7.12 -22.35 -9.44
CA GLY A 97 8.11 -23.27 -8.84
C GLY A 97 9.07 -22.63 -7.83
N ARG A 98 8.88 -21.35 -7.49
CA ARG A 98 9.71 -20.62 -6.52
C ARG A 98 8.98 -20.47 -5.20
N LYS A 99 9.69 -20.65 -4.09
CA LYS A 99 9.11 -20.57 -2.73
C LYS A 99 9.07 -19.15 -2.17
N GLY A 100 10.02 -18.29 -2.55
CA GLY A 100 10.18 -16.95 -1.99
C GLY A 100 10.25 -16.91 -0.46
N TRP A 101 9.89 -15.76 0.12
CA TRP A 101 9.82 -15.54 1.58
C TRP A 101 8.49 -16.01 2.18
N TRP A 102 8.16 -17.29 2.00
CA TRP A 102 6.94 -17.90 2.54
C TRP A 102 6.78 -17.74 4.07
N GLN A 103 7.88 -17.62 4.81
CA GLN A 103 7.89 -17.38 6.27
C GLN A 103 7.28 -16.03 6.69
N LYS A 104 7.19 -15.07 5.76
CA LYS A 104 6.56 -13.77 6.00
C LYS A 104 5.05 -13.79 5.79
N GLY A 105 4.49 -14.92 5.31
CA GLY A 105 3.06 -15.10 5.08
C GLY A 105 2.45 -13.94 4.28
N ASP A 106 1.27 -13.52 4.71
CA ASP A 106 0.50 -12.45 4.06
C ASP A 106 0.89 -11.04 4.51
N ALA A 107 2.02 -10.86 5.21
CA ALA A 107 2.43 -9.55 5.74
C ALA A 107 2.58 -8.45 4.66
N TYR A 108 2.69 -8.84 3.39
CA TYR A 108 2.84 -7.94 2.25
C TYR A 108 1.77 -8.15 1.17
N ILE A 109 0.69 -8.88 1.47
CA ILE A 109 -0.37 -9.20 0.52
C ILE A 109 -1.03 -7.94 -0.07
N HIS A 110 -1.10 -6.86 0.71
CA HIS A 110 -1.71 -5.58 0.28
C HIS A 110 -1.07 -5.00 -0.98
N ARG A 111 0.24 -5.22 -1.18
CA ARG A 111 0.97 -4.77 -2.38
C ARG A 111 0.50 -5.55 -3.60
N LYS A 112 0.28 -6.86 -3.42
CA LYS A 112 -0.25 -7.73 -4.46
C LYS A 112 -1.70 -7.34 -4.76
N GLU A 113 -2.52 -7.12 -3.75
CA GLU A 113 -3.93 -6.74 -3.91
C GLU A 113 -4.08 -5.42 -4.69
N LEU A 114 -3.25 -4.41 -4.40
CA LEU A 114 -3.22 -3.16 -5.17
C LEU A 114 -2.87 -3.43 -6.65
N ILE A 115 -1.81 -4.20 -6.90
CA ILE A 115 -1.37 -4.52 -8.27
C ILE A 115 -2.43 -5.36 -9.00
N ASP A 116 -3.06 -6.32 -8.32
CA ASP A 116 -4.12 -7.15 -8.88
C ASP A 116 -5.37 -6.33 -9.22
N HIS A 117 -5.77 -5.40 -8.34
CA HIS A 117 -6.90 -4.52 -8.57
C HIS A 117 -6.71 -3.68 -9.84
N LEU A 118 -5.50 -3.17 -10.07
CA LEU A 118 -5.21 -2.32 -11.22
C LEU A 118 -4.88 -3.12 -12.49
N PHE A 119 -4.13 -4.22 -12.35
CA PHE A 119 -3.43 -4.87 -13.45
C PHE A 119 -3.48 -6.40 -13.41
N GLY A 120 -4.26 -7.00 -12.49
CA GLY A 120 -4.34 -8.45 -12.31
C GLY A 120 -4.83 -9.20 -13.54
N ASN A 121 -5.67 -8.56 -14.36
CA ASN A 121 -6.22 -9.11 -15.59
C ASN A 121 -5.37 -8.83 -16.84
N GLU A 122 -4.27 -8.09 -16.71
CA GLU A 122 -3.38 -7.84 -17.85
C GLU A 122 -2.60 -9.10 -18.23
N ASN A 123 -2.39 -9.27 -19.53
CA ASN A 123 -1.43 -10.24 -20.04
C ASN A 123 0.01 -9.72 -19.86
N VAL A 124 1.00 -10.55 -20.17
CA VAL A 124 2.42 -10.22 -19.95
C VAL A 124 2.87 -8.97 -20.71
N GLU A 125 2.35 -8.74 -21.92
CA GLU A 125 2.68 -7.58 -22.75
C GLU A 125 2.09 -6.30 -22.15
N GLY A 126 0.80 -6.31 -21.81
CA GLY A 126 0.11 -5.20 -21.16
C GLY A 126 0.76 -4.83 -19.83
N TYR A 127 1.09 -5.84 -19.02
CA TYR A 127 1.80 -5.65 -17.76
C TYR A 127 3.20 -5.06 -17.95
N ALA A 128 3.98 -5.60 -18.90
CA ALA A 128 5.30 -5.05 -19.21
C ALA A 128 5.22 -3.60 -19.68
N ASN A 129 4.21 -3.22 -20.47
CA ASN A 129 4.02 -1.84 -20.92
C ASN A 129 3.79 -0.87 -19.75
N ILE A 130 3.09 -1.26 -18.68
CA ILE A 130 2.97 -0.45 -17.46
C ILE A 130 4.34 -0.19 -16.82
N VAL A 131 5.14 -1.25 -16.67
CA VAL A 131 6.48 -1.14 -16.10
C VAL A 131 7.36 -0.22 -16.96
N LYS A 132 7.29 -0.37 -18.28
CA LYS A 132 8.01 0.46 -19.25
C LYS A 132 7.63 1.94 -19.18
N ILE A 133 6.34 2.26 -19.01
CA ILE A 133 5.86 3.64 -18.80
C ILE A 133 6.50 4.22 -17.54
N HIS A 134 6.46 3.50 -16.42
CA HIS A 134 7.09 3.96 -15.18
C HIS A 134 8.60 4.19 -15.34
N LEU A 135 9.30 3.28 -16.04
CA LEU A 135 10.74 3.41 -16.31
C LEU A 135 11.05 4.61 -17.21
N LYS A 136 10.21 4.90 -18.20
CA LYS A 136 10.35 6.09 -19.06
C LYS A 136 10.17 7.38 -18.27
N ASP A 137 9.09 7.48 -17.50
CA ASP A 137 8.71 8.70 -16.78
C ASP A 137 9.64 9.02 -15.62
N ASN A 138 10.09 8.01 -14.86
CA ASN A 138 10.85 8.22 -13.63
C ASN A 138 12.36 8.02 -13.78
N PHE A 139 12.82 7.41 -14.88
CA PHE A 139 14.25 7.12 -15.12
C PHE A 139 14.77 7.58 -16.47
N ASN A 140 13.99 8.36 -17.23
CA ASN A 140 14.36 8.91 -18.54
C ASN A 140 14.84 7.85 -19.55
N MET A 141 14.32 6.62 -19.48
CA MET A 141 14.68 5.54 -20.39
C MET A 141 13.95 5.72 -21.74
N LYS A 142 14.47 6.62 -22.58
CA LYS A 142 13.85 7.05 -23.85
C LYS A 142 13.73 5.93 -24.91
N ASN A 143 14.56 4.89 -24.82
CA ASN A 143 14.64 3.82 -25.82
C ASN A 143 13.74 2.61 -25.54
N ILE A 144 12.85 2.69 -24.53
CA ILE A 144 11.93 1.61 -24.20
C ILE A 144 10.64 1.77 -25.01
N ALA A 145 10.52 0.96 -26.06
CA ALA A 145 9.30 0.86 -26.85
C ALA A 145 8.16 0.21 -26.04
N HIS A 146 7.01 0.87 -26.01
CA HIS A 146 5.77 0.39 -25.40
C HIS A 146 4.57 0.82 -26.24
N GLN A 147 3.45 0.09 -26.11
CA GLN A 147 2.19 0.47 -26.74
C GLN A 147 1.40 1.36 -25.78
N GLU A 148 1.10 2.59 -26.21
CA GLU A 148 0.33 3.55 -25.42
C GLU A 148 -1.17 3.27 -25.53
N LYS A 149 -1.72 2.45 -24.62
CA LYS A 149 -3.17 2.37 -24.43
C LYS A 149 -3.59 3.42 -23.39
N PRO A 150 -4.49 4.37 -23.70
CA PRO A 150 -4.89 5.41 -22.75
C PRO A 150 -5.34 4.90 -21.38
N ILE A 151 -6.07 3.78 -21.35
CA ILE A 151 -6.52 3.15 -20.09
C ILE A 151 -5.35 2.68 -19.20
N ILE A 152 -4.24 2.25 -19.81
CA ILE A 152 -3.02 1.86 -19.07
C ILE A 152 -2.43 3.09 -18.37
N ILE A 153 -2.39 4.24 -19.04
CA ILE A 153 -1.89 5.51 -18.48
C ILE A 153 -2.79 5.95 -17.31
N SER A 154 -4.12 5.84 -17.44
CA SER A 154 -5.05 6.19 -16.36
C SER A 154 -4.85 5.31 -15.13
N ARG A 155 -4.70 3.99 -15.30
CA ARG A 155 -4.44 3.06 -14.19
C ARG A 155 -3.06 3.28 -13.57
N PHE A 156 -2.06 3.65 -14.38
CA PHE A 156 -0.74 4.04 -13.90
C PHE A 156 -0.80 5.26 -12.97
N LYS A 157 -1.55 6.30 -13.35
CA LYS A 157 -1.77 7.47 -12.48
C LYS A 157 -2.45 7.08 -11.16
N LYS A 158 -3.48 6.23 -11.22
CA LYS A 158 -4.16 5.71 -10.02
C LYS A 158 -3.23 4.92 -9.08
N LEU A 159 -2.26 4.18 -9.60
CA LEU A 159 -1.26 3.48 -8.78
C LEU A 159 -0.48 4.44 -7.85
N GLN A 160 -0.27 5.69 -8.29
CA GLN A 160 0.46 6.70 -7.53
C GLN A 160 -0.40 7.34 -6.42
N GLU A 161 -1.71 7.07 -6.39
CA GLU A 161 -2.62 7.63 -5.40
C GLU A 161 -2.59 6.80 -4.11
N THR A 162 -2.22 7.44 -2.99
CA THR A 162 -2.17 6.77 -1.68
C THR A 162 -3.57 6.44 -1.14
N GLY A 163 -4.62 7.14 -1.59
CA GLY A 163 -6.01 6.90 -1.19
C GLY A 163 -6.49 5.51 -1.58
N LEU A 164 -6.32 5.14 -2.86
CA LEU A 164 -6.75 3.84 -3.38
C LEU A 164 -6.14 2.65 -2.62
N GLU A 165 -4.84 2.69 -2.32
CA GLU A 165 -4.19 1.61 -1.57
C GLU A 165 -4.74 1.49 -0.14
N ALA A 166 -5.02 2.61 0.53
CA ALA A 166 -5.61 2.62 1.85
C ALA A 166 -7.05 2.09 1.84
N GLU A 167 -7.86 2.52 0.88
CA GLU A 167 -9.23 2.04 0.68
C GLU A 167 -9.28 0.53 0.45
N LEU A 168 -8.43 0.01 -0.45
CA LEU A 168 -8.35 -1.44 -0.71
C LEU A 168 -7.90 -2.20 0.53
N PHE A 169 -6.89 -1.70 1.25
CA PHE A 169 -6.46 -2.31 2.50
C PHE A 169 -7.58 -2.35 3.53
N PHE A 170 -8.34 -1.26 3.65
CA PHE A 170 -9.50 -1.19 4.52
C PHE A 170 -10.58 -2.21 4.11
N MET A 171 -10.96 -2.26 2.84
CA MET A 171 -11.96 -3.21 2.33
C MET A 171 -11.60 -4.68 2.62
N ASN A 172 -10.31 -5.02 2.56
CA ASN A 172 -9.85 -6.39 2.82
C ASN A 172 -9.72 -6.71 4.32
N ASN A 173 -9.71 -5.70 5.19
CA ASN A 173 -9.38 -5.87 6.62
C ASN A 173 -10.40 -5.27 7.60
N TYR A 174 -11.44 -4.56 7.16
CA TYR A 174 -12.40 -3.87 8.04
C TYR A 174 -13.03 -4.82 9.07
N ASN A 175 -13.27 -6.06 8.69
CA ASN A 175 -13.89 -7.08 9.54
C ASN A 175 -13.01 -7.48 10.76
N SER A 176 -11.71 -7.15 10.75
CA SER A 176 -10.85 -7.32 11.93
C SER A 176 -11.03 -6.21 12.98
N ILE A 177 -11.70 -5.12 12.63
CA ILE A 177 -11.99 -4.00 13.52
C ILE A 177 -13.24 -4.35 14.33
N ASN A 178 -13.12 -4.34 15.67
CA ASN A 178 -14.16 -4.84 16.56
C ASN A 178 -15.55 -4.24 16.31
N ILE A 179 -15.65 -2.95 15.99
CA ILE A 179 -16.94 -2.28 15.77
C ILE A 179 -17.61 -2.65 14.45
N PHE A 180 -16.83 -3.14 13.47
CA PHE A 180 -17.31 -3.53 12.15
C PHE A 180 -17.44 -5.05 11.99
N LYS A 181 -17.07 -5.81 13.01
CA LYS A 181 -17.00 -7.27 12.95
C LYS A 181 -18.37 -7.87 12.64
N GLY A 182 -18.42 -8.67 11.58
CA GLY A 182 -19.64 -9.31 11.07
C GLY A 182 -20.58 -8.37 10.33
N GLY A 183 -20.17 -7.13 10.04
CA GLY A 183 -20.95 -6.19 9.26
C GLY A 183 -20.79 -6.39 7.75
N SER A 184 -21.76 -5.89 6.98
CA SER A 184 -21.70 -5.78 5.52
C SER A 184 -21.19 -4.39 5.13
N LEU A 185 -20.20 -4.34 4.23
CA LEU A 185 -19.62 -3.11 3.69
C LEU A 185 -20.30 -2.75 2.36
N GLU A 186 -20.81 -1.52 2.28
CA GLU A 186 -21.35 -0.89 1.08
C GLU A 186 -20.36 0.18 0.59
N ASP A 187 -20.05 0.17 -0.72
CA ASP A 187 -19.09 1.08 -1.35
C ASP A 187 -19.79 2.38 -1.75
N ALA A 188 -19.39 3.49 -1.12
CA ALA A 188 -19.98 4.81 -1.33
C ALA A 188 -19.01 5.81 -1.99
N ARG A 189 -17.81 5.38 -2.37
CA ARG A 189 -16.72 6.24 -2.86
C ARG A 189 -17.08 7.07 -4.10
N LEU A 190 -18.02 6.57 -4.90
CA LEU A 190 -18.44 7.23 -6.14
C LEU A 190 -19.56 8.26 -5.94
N TYR A 191 -20.20 8.31 -4.77
CA TYR A 191 -21.33 9.23 -4.51
C TYR A 191 -20.87 10.62 -4.04
N GLY A 192 -19.69 10.71 -3.40
CA GLY A 192 -19.14 12.00 -2.98
C GLY A 192 -19.94 12.65 -1.84
N ASP A 193 -20.51 11.83 -0.96
CA ASP A 193 -21.36 12.24 0.18
C ASP A 193 -20.59 12.54 1.47
N GLY A 194 -19.26 12.56 1.39
CA GLY A 194 -18.38 12.87 2.51
C GLY A 194 -18.03 11.68 3.39
N TYR A 195 -18.13 10.46 2.85
CA TYR A 195 -17.61 9.22 3.44
C TYR A 195 -17.34 8.20 2.30
N ASP A 196 -16.46 7.24 2.54
CA ASP A 196 -16.08 6.22 1.54
C ASP A 196 -16.96 4.96 1.57
N PHE A 197 -17.36 4.52 2.76
CA PHE A 197 -18.09 3.27 2.96
C PHE A 197 -19.18 3.39 4.02
N GLN A 198 -20.25 2.62 3.86
CA GLN A 198 -21.18 2.35 4.96
C GLN A 198 -20.97 0.91 5.44
N ILE A 199 -20.92 0.71 6.76
CA ILE A 199 -20.81 -0.63 7.35
C ILE A 199 -22.01 -0.87 8.25
N SER A 200 -22.86 -1.81 7.84
CA SER A 200 -24.05 -2.20 8.58
C SER A 200 -23.81 -3.50 9.33
N THR A 201 -23.89 -3.44 10.65
CA THR A 201 -23.93 -4.60 11.53
C THR A 201 -25.37 -4.93 11.90
N ASN A 202 -25.61 -6.07 12.53
CA ASN A 202 -26.96 -6.43 13.01
C ASN A 202 -27.57 -5.43 14.01
N LYS A 203 -26.76 -4.53 14.59
CA LYS A 203 -27.18 -3.63 15.67
C LYS A 203 -27.10 -2.16 15.30
N HIS A 204 -26.27 -1.80 14.31
CA HIS A 204 -25.85 -0.43 14.08
C HIS A 204 -25.27 -0.24 12.68
N SER A 205 -25.41 0.97 12.12
CA SER A 205 -24.76 1.37 10.86
C SER A 205 -23.73 2.46 11.12
N TYR A 206 -22.57 2.33 10.49
CA TYR A 206 -21.46 3.28 10.62
C TYR A 206 -21.10 3.86 9.25
N LEU A 207 -20.79 5.16 9.22
CA LEU A 207 -20.11 5.78 8.09
C LEU A 207 -18.61 5.65 8.30
N ALA A 208 -17.90 5.12 7.33
CA ALA A 208 -16.46 4.91 7.37
C ALA A 208 -15.77 5.76 6.31
N GLU A 209 -14.87 6.63 6.77
CA GLU A 209 -13.97 7.42 5.94
C GLU A 209 -12.56 6.88 6.05
N VAL A 210 -11.85 6.71 4.94
CA VAL A 210 -10.53 6.07 4.88
C VAL A 210 -9.47 7.05 4.42
N LYS A 211 -8.41 7.23 5.22
CA LYS A 211 -7.23 8.02 4.82
C LYS A 211 -5.96 7.19 4.90
N GLY A 212 -5.11 7.32 3.89
CA GLY A 212 -3.81 6.66 3.82
C GLY A 212 -2.64 7.52 4.30
N ILE A 213 -1.74 6.93 5.09
CA ILE A 213 -0.46 7.51 5.49
C ILE A 213 0.65 6.50 5.18
N ARG A 214 1.63 6.95 4.38
CA ARG A 214 2.76 6.11 3.94
C ARG A 214 3.63 5.65 5.11
N GLU A 215 3.92 6.56 6.03
CA GLU A 215 4.73 6.32 7.23
C GLU A 215 3.90 5.83 8.42
N SER A 216 4.58 5.47 9.52
CA SER A 216 3.94 5.05 10.79
C SER A 216 3.13 6.17 11.48
N LYS A 217 3.34 7.42 11.09
CA LYS A 217 2.63 8.60 11.60
C LYS A 217 2.56 9.67 10.52
N GLY A 218 1.59 10.56 10.61
CA GLY A 218 1.44 11.67 9.66
C GLY A 218 0.23 12.52 9.99
N LYS A 219 0.01 13.55 9.17
CA LYS A 219 -1.19 14.39 9.22
C LYS A 219 -2.09 14.04 8.03
N PHE A 220 -3.39 14.16 8.22
CA PHE A 220 -4.38 14.08 7.16
C PHE A 220 -5.25 15.34 7.16
N ARG A 221 -6.09 15.47 6.15
CA ARG A 221 -7.03 16.58 5.99
C ARG A 221 -8.42 16.01 5.76
N LEU A 222 -9.42 16.78 6.12
CA LEU A 222 -10.82 16.53 5.76
C LEU A 222 -11.24 17.53 4.68
N THR A 223 -12.08 17.10 3.76
CA THR A 223 -12.85 18.02 2.93
C THR A 223 -13.97 18.66 3.77
N GLU A 224 -14.55 19.77 3.30
CA GLU A 224 -15.68 20.40 4.00
C GLU A 224 -16.87 19.44 4.15
N LYS A 225 -17.15 18.64 3.10
CA LYS A 225 -18.21 17.63 3.14
C LYS A 225 -17.95 16.56 4.20
N GLU A 226 -16.74 15.99 4.24
CA GLU A 226 -16.34 15.01 5.26
C GLU A 226 -16.44 15.60 6.68
N TYR A 227 -15.98 16.85 6.86
CA TYR A 227 -16.05 17.53 8.15
C TYR A 227 -17.49 17.71 8.63
N LYS A 228 -18.38 18.21 7.76
CA LYS A 228 -19.81 18.38 8.07
C LYS A 228 -20.52 17.05 8.31
N LYS A 229 -20.20 16.02 7.51
CA LYS A 229 -20.77 14.68 7.68
C LYS A 229 -20.35 14.06 9.01
N ALA A 230 -19.10 14.26 9.42
CA ALA A 230 -18.61 13.84 10.73
C ALA A 230 -19.26 14.58 11.90
N GLN A 231 -19.62 15.85 11.72
CA GLN A 231 -20.42 16.60 12.70
C GLN A 231 -21.86 16.09 12.80
N GLU A 232 -22.46 15.72 11.67
CA GLU A 232 -23.85 15.24 11.59
C GLU A 232 -24.03 13.85 12.21
N TYR A 233 -23.08 12.93 11.97
CA TYR A 233 -23.18 11.52 12.40
C TYR A 233 -22.39 11.20 13.68
N GLU A 234 -21.56 12.12 14.17
CA GLU A 234 -20.87 12.03 15.46
C GLU A 234 -20.20 10.66 15.73
N GLU A 235 -20.72 9.88 16.69
CA GLU A 235 -20.21 8.57 17.10
C GLU A 235 -20.35 7.48 16.02
N ASP A 236 -21.20 7.73 15.02
CA ASP A 236 -21.46 6.83 13.89
C ASP A 236 -20.57 7.15 12.70
N TYR A 237 -19.88 8.30 12.72
CA TYR A 237 -18.83 8.64 11.77
C TYR A 237 -17.47 8.17 12.27
N ILE A 238 -16.91 7.21 11.56
CA ILE A 238 -15.68 6.54 11.92
C ILE A 238 -14.58 6.90 10.93
N MET A 239 -13.54 7.55 11.44
CA MET A 239 -12.31 7.80 10.68
C MET A 239 -11.37 6.60 10.78
N ASN A 240 -10.97 6.05 9.64
CA ASN A 240 -10.08 4.90 9.52
C ASN A 240 -8.77 5.32 8.84
N ILE A 241 -7.70 5.42 9.62
CA ILE A 241 -6.39 5.82 9.11
C ILE A 241 -5.53 4.57 8.86
N VAL A 242 -5.24 4.28 7.60
CA VAL A 242 -4.30 3.22 7.23
C VAL A 242 -2.88 3.79 7.22
N THR A 243 -2.13 3.48 8.27
CA THR A 243 -0.73 3.91 8.43
C THR A 243 0.24 2.86 7.92
N ASN A 244 1.49 3.27 7.70
CA ASN A 244 2.61 2.38 7.39
C ASN A 244 2.43 1.57 6.08
N LEU A 245 1.74 2.16 5.09
CA LEU A 245 1.46 1.54 3.79
C LEU A 245 2.73 1.04 3.07
N ASP A 246 3.85 1.74 3.26
CA ASP A 246 5.15 1.37 2.69
C ASP A 246 5.74 0.07 3.23
N GLN A 247 5.30 -0.36 4.41
CA GLN A 247 5.81 -1.53 5.11
C GLN A 247 4.71 -2.54 5.37
N ILE A 248 4.23 -2.61 6.62
CA ILE A 248 3.17 -3.48 7.11
C ILE A 248 2.06 -2.54 7.57
N PRO A 249 0.97 -2.41 6.80
CA PRO A 249 -0.05 -1.42 7.10
C PRO A 249 -0.78 -1.72 8.40
N LYS A 250 -1.31 -0.69 9.05
CA LYS A 250 -2.12 -0.79 10.27
C LYS A 250 -3.27 0.18 10.22
N ILE A 251 -4.47 -0.29 10.55
CA ILE A 251 -5.65 0.57 10.66
C ILE A 251 -5.73 1.15 12.07
N CYS A 252 -5.83 2.47 12.16
CA CYS A 252 -6.16 3.20 13.37
C CYS A 252 -7.56 3.80 13.22
N THR A 253 -8.47 3.43 14.13
CA THR A 253 -9.87 3.84 14.06
C THR A 253 -10.16 4.90 15.11
N ILE A 254 -10.78 6.01 14.69
CA ILE A 254 -11.14 7.15 15.54
C ILE A 254 -12.64 7.40 15.38
N LYS A 255 -13.40 7.13 16.43
CA LYS A 255 -14.82 7.48 16.50
C LYS A 255 -14.97 8.98 16.70
N ASN A 256 -16.02 9.59 16.15
CA ASN A 256 -16.32 11.01 16.32
C ASN A 256 -15.04 11.87 16.19
N PRO A 257 -14.42 11.91 14.99
CA PRO A 257 -13.12 12.53 14.81
C PRO A 257 -13.14 14.02 15.15
N ILE A 258 -14.29 14.69 15.01
CA ILE A 258 -14.43 16.13 15.33
C ILE A 258 -14.31 16.38 16.83
N LYS A 259 -14.83 15.48 17.67
CA LYS A 259 -14.69 15.56 19.13
C LYS A 259 -13.31 15.15 19.62
N ASN A 260 -12.67 14.18 18.95
CA ASN A 260 -11.43 13.55 19.41
C ASN A 260 -10.15 14.15 18.80
N LEU A 261 -10.26 15.01 17.80
CA LEU A 261 -9.14 15.67 17.13
C LEU A 261 -9.42 17.17 16.97
N SER A 262 -8.35 17.96 16.81
CA SER A 262 -8.46 19.40 16.55
C SER A 262 -8.11 19.70 15.08
N PHE A 263 -9.02 20.38 14.39
CA PHE A 263 -8.85 20.81 13.01
C PHE A 263 -8.77 22.33 12.93
N ASN A 264 -7.94 22.85 12.02
CA ASN A 264 -7.92 24.26 11.66
C ASN A 264 -8.47 24.40 10.24
N GLU A 265 -9.49 25.23 10.08
CA GLU A 265 -10.03 25.55 8.77
C GLU A 265 -8.95 26.23 7.92
N LYS A 266 -8.86 25.83 6.65
CA LYS A 266 -7.99 26.43 5.65
C LYS A 266 -8.71 26.50 4.32
N ILE A 267 -8.90 27.71 3.81
CA ILE A 267 -9.47 27.94 2.49
C ILE A 267 -8.35 27.84 1.45
N ALA A 268 -8.48 26.90 0.51
CA ALA A 268 -7.57 26.75 -0.62
C ALA A 268 -8.28 27.12 -1.92
N GLN A 269 -7.65 27.91 -2.78
CA GLN A 269 -8.17 28.20 -4.12
C GLN A 269 -7.94 27.00 -5.05
N SER A 270 -9.02 26.44 -5.61
CA SER A 270 -8.93 25.41 -6.65
C SER A 270 -8.30 25.96 -7.94
N GLN A 271 -7.68 25.09 -8.73
CA GLN A 271 -7.25 25.45 -10.08
C GLN A 271 -8.45 25.80 -10.95
N SER A 272 -8.30 26.78 -11.84
CA SER A 272 -9.33 27.13 -12.83
C SER A 272 -9.55 25.96 -13.80
N VAL A 273 -10.80 25.53 -13.93
CA VAL A 273 -11.21 24.50 -14.89
C VAL A 273 -11.51 25.19 -16.23
N LYS A 274 -10.94 24.66 -17.32
CA LYS A 274 -11.31 25.05 -18.69
C LYS A 274 -12.25 24.00 -19.25
N GLU A 275 -13.45 24.43 -19.59
CA GLU A 275 -14.48 23.57 -20.18
C GLU A 275 -14.68 23.97 -21.64
N TYR A 276 -14.99 22.98 -22.48
CA TYR A 276 -15.31 23.16 -23.88
C TYR A 276 -16.75 22.71 -24.08
N HIS A 277 -17.65 23.67 -24.25
CA HIS A 277 -19.07 23.40 -24.45
C HIS A 277 -19.37 23.31 -25.94
N LEU A 278 -20.20 22.36 -26.31
CA LEU A 278 -20.74 22.30 -27.67
C LEU A 278 -21.51 23.60 -27.94
N ILE A 279 -21.27 24.20 -29.10
CA ILE A 279 -21.92 25.47 -29.48
C ILE A 279 -23.36 25.22 -29.93
N ASP A 280 -23.57 24.12 -30.64
CA ASP A 280 -24.85 23.75 -31.25
C ASP A 280 -25.46 22.54 -30.53
N ASP A 281 -26.75 22.30 -30.68
CA ASP A 281 -27.37 21.08 -30.15
C ASP A 281 -26.86 19.84 -30.90
N ILE A 282 -26.76 18.71 -30.20
CA ILE A 282 -26.40 17.44 -30.82
C ILE A 282 -27.64 16.82 -31.50
N GLU A 283 -27.54 16.54 -32.80
CA GLU A 283 -28.48 15.66 -33.50
C GLU A 283 -27.94 14.22 -33.45
N CYS A 284 -28.78 13.25 -33.10
CA CYS A 284 -28.42 11.83 -32.96
C CYS A 284 -29.22 10.96 -33.92
#